data_AF-A0AAV5Z8E9-F1
#
_entry.id   AF-A0AAV5Z8E9-F1
#
_cell.length_a   1.000
_cell.length_b   1.000
_cell.length_c   1.000
_cell.angle_alpha   90.00
_cell.angle_beta   90.00
_cell.angle_gamma   90.00
#
_symmetry.space_group_name_H-M   'P 1'
#
loop_
_entity.id
_entity.type
_entity.pdbx_description
1 polymer ?
#
loop_
_entity_poly.entity_id
_entity_poly.type
_entity_poly.pdbx_seq_one_letter_code
_entity_poly.pdbx_strand_id
1 'polypeptide(L)' 'MPAKVPWLPSRLPAGAHPERCPRCGKLAFIPWTLRRDDRTKAVMRTWVCVECQVTQERPEPE' A
#
# COMPACT_ATOMS: atom_id res chain seq x y z
N MET A 1 16.67 10.35 -6.54
CA MET A 1 15.40 9.65 -6.19
C MET A 1 15.19 9.80 -4.69
N PRO A 2 13.97 10.08 -4.18
CA PRO A 2 13.75 10.18 -2.74
C PRO A 2 14.12 8.86 -2.05
N ALA A 3 14.66 8.95 -0.83
CA ALA A 3 14.98 7.78 -0.03
C ALA A 3 13.70 6.97 0.26
N LYS A 4 13.79 5.64 0.18
CA LYS A 4 12.68 4.76 0.52
C LYS A 4 12.49 4.72 2.04
N VAL A 5 11.24 4.53 2.48
CA VAL A 5 10.91 4.45 3.90
C VAL A 5 11.28 3.04 4.42
N PRO A 6 12.09 2.91 5.49
CA PRO A 6 12.66 1.61 5.86
C PRO A 6 11.65 0.52 6.24
N TRP A 7 10.52 0.89 6.83
CA TRP A 7 9.49 -0.07 7.29
C TRP A 7 8.41 -0.36 6.25
N LEU A 8 8.48 0.28 5.08
CA LEU A 8 7.60 -0.01 3.96
C LEU A 8 8.24 -1.05 3.03
N PRO A 9 7.43 -1.84 2.32
CA PRO A 9 7.95 -2.86 1.43
C PRO A 9 8.73 -2.22 0.30
N SER A 10 9.98 -2.61 0.13
CA SER A 10 10.84 -2.09 -0.93
C SER A 10 10.90 -2.98 -2.17
N ARG A 11 10.27 -4.16 -2.13
CA ARG A 11 10.17 -5.16 -3.21
C ARG A 11 8.81 -5.85 -3.16
N LEU A 12 8.38 -6.40 -4.30
CA LEU A 12 7.17 -7.21 -4.38
C LEU A 12 7.38 -8.56 -3.67
N PRO A 13 6.52 -8.94 -2.72
CA PRO A 13 6.49 -10.29 -2.18
C PRO A 13 6.20 -11.33 -3.28
N ALA A 14 6.74 -12.54 -3.14
CA ALA A 14 6.37 -13.64 -4.02
C ALA A 14 4.87 -13.94 -3.89
N GLY A 15 4.19 -14.16 -5.02
CA GLY A 15 2.73 -14.38 -5.04
C GLY A 15 1.88 -13.14 -4.76
N ALA A 16 2.48 -11.94 -4.67
CA ALA A 16 1.72 -10.71 -4.60
C ALA A 16 0.97 -10.45 -5.92
N HIS A 17 -0.22 -9.85 -5.81
CA HIS A 17 -1.03 -9.41 -6.93
C HIS A 17 -1.00 -7.88 -6.98
N PRO A 18 0.03 -7.25 -7.58
CA PRO A 18 0.17 -5.81 -7.57
C PRO A 18 -0.79 -5.14 -8.56
N GLU A 19 -1.27 -3.97 -8.16
CA GLU A 19 -2.01 -3.05 -9.02
C GLU A 19 -1.10 -1.96 -9.60
N ARG A 20 -1.62 -1.22 -10.58
CA ARG A 20 -0.97 -0.01 -11.10
C ARG A 20 -0.97 1.07 -10.02
N CYS A 21 0.21 1.56 -9.69
CA CYS A 21 0.35 2.67 -8.76
C CYS A 21 -0.26 3.95 -9.35
N PRO A 22 -1.16 4.65 -8.64
CA PRO A 22 -1.79 5.87 -9.14
C PRO A 22 -0.81 7.05 -9.29
N ARG A 23 0.38 6.97 -8.67
CA ARG A 23 1.42 8.00 -8.76
C ARG A 23 2.44 7.74 -9.87
N CYS A 24 3.02 6.54 -9.92
CA CYS A 24 4.12 6.24 -10.85
C CYS A 24 3.73 5.33 -12.02
N GLY A 25 2.50 4.82 -12.07
CA GLY A 25 1.98 3.98 -13.15
C GLY A 25 2.48 2.53 -13.17
N LYS A 26 3.51 2.19 -12.38
CA LYS A 26 4.08 0.82 -12.34
C LYS A 26 3.13 -0.18 -11.65
N LEU A 27 3.12 -1.43 -12.11
CA LEU A 27 2.46 -2.57 -11.46
C LEU A 27 3.24 -2.96 -10.18
N ALA A 28 3.09 -2.17 -9.14
CA ALA A 28 3.91 -2.24 -7.93
C ALA A 28 3.14 -1.87 -6.65
N PHE A 29 1.81 -1.72 -6.75
CA PHE A 29 0.97 -1.26 -5.65
C PHE A 29 0.30 -2.45 -4.96
N ILE A 30 0.68 -2.71 -3.72
CA ILE A 30 0.26 -3.91 -2.99
C ILE A 30 -0.44 -3.57 -1.68
N PRO A 31 -1.35 -4.44 -1.20
CA PRO A 31 -1.88 -4.36 0.15
C PRO A 31 -0.77 -4.57 1.20
N TRP A 32 -0.84 -3.85 2.33
CA TRP A 32 0.17 -3.93 3.39
C TRP A 32 -0.43 -4.16 4.78
N THR A 33 -0.90 -3.11 5.44
CA THR A 33 -1.38 -3.18 6.83
C THR A 33 -2.87 -2.91 6.89
N LEU A 34 -3.57 -3.72 7.68
CA LEU A 34 -4.93 -3.40 8.12
C LEU A 34 -4.86 -2.50 9.35
N ARG A 35 -5.77 -1.54 9.42
CA ARG A 35 -6.01 -0.72 10.61
C ARG A 35 -7.51 -0.51 10.76
N ARG A 36 -7.94 -0.21 11.97
CA ARG A 36 -9.28 0.29 12.22
C ARG A 36 -9.22 1.81 12.29
N ASP A 37 -10.12 2.50 11.61
CA ASP A 37 -10.28 3.94 11.80
C ASP A 37 -10.91 4.20 13.17
N ASP A 38 -10.30 5.05 13.98
CA ASP A 38 -10.77 5.26 15.35
C ASP A 38 -12.09 6.03 15.43
N ARG A 39 -12.42 6.79 14.39
CA ARG A 39 -13.63 7.63 14.34
C ARG A 39 -14.82 6.87 13.76
N THR A 40 -14.65 6.25 12.60
CA THR A 40 -15.73 5.56 11.89
C THR A 40 -15.82 4.08 12.23
N LYS A 41 -14.80 3.54 12.91
CA LYS A 41 -14.65 2.10 13.20
C LYS A 41 -14.59 1.20 11.96
N ALA A 42 -14.47 1.79 10.76
CA ALA A 42 -14.27 1.06 9.52
C ALA A 42 -12.90 0.40 9.47
N VAL A 43 -12.82 -0.78 8.86
CA VAL A 43 -11.55 -1.44 8.56
C VAL A 43 -10.98 -0.82 7.29
N MET A 44 -9.73 -0.35 7.39
CA MET A 44 -9.01 0.26 6.29
C MET A 44 -7.76 -0.57 6.02
N ARG A 45 -7.43 -0.74 4.75
CA ARG A 45 -6.18 -1.34 4.29
C ARG A 45 -5.27 -0.26 3.72
N THR A 46 -4.05 -0.17 4.24
CA THR A 46 -2.97 0.61 3.63
C THR A 46 -2.43 -0.14 2.43
N TRP A 47 -2.41 0.53 1.30
CA TRP A 47 -1.76 0.09 0.07
C TRP A 47 -0.48 0.87 -0.13
N VAL A 48 0.56 0.23 -0.65
CA VAL A 48 1.90 0.81 -0.79
C VAL A 48 2.51 0.46 -2.14
N CYS A 49 3.20 1.44 -2.75
CA CYS A 49 3.98 1.20 -3.95
C CYS A 49 5.42 0.84 -3.58
N VAL A 50 5.89 -0.35 -3.96
CA VAL A 50 7.26 -0.78 -3.61
C VAL A 50 8.35 0.01 -4.35
N GLU A 51 7.98 0.67 -5.43
CA GLU A 51 8.85 1.48 -6.29
C GLU A 51 8.97 2.93 -5.80
N CYS A 52 7.84 3.65 -5.70
CA CYS A 52 7.82 5.06 -5.34
C CYS A 52 7.40 5.35 -3.89
N GLN A 53 7.08 4.32 -3.11
CA GLN A 53 6.74 4.38 -1.68
C GLN A 53 5.54 5.28 -1.34
N VAL A 54 4.68 5.60 -2.33
CA VAL A 54 3.39 6.24 -2.06
C VAL A 54 2.49 5.26 -1.34
N THR A 55 1.72 5.76 -0.38
CA THR A 55 0.71 5.02 0.35
C THR A 55 -0.69 5.57 0.08
N GLN A 56 -1.70 4.70 0.19
CA GLN A 56 -3.12 5.06 0.14
C GLN A 56 -3.89 4.17 1.11
N GLU A 57 -4.76 4.76 1.92
CA GLU A 57 -5.72 3.99 2.71
C GLU A 57 -6.99 3.75 1.87
N ARG A 58 -7.45 2.50 1.83
CA ARG A 58 -8.70 2.10 1.17
C ARG A 58 -9.58 1.37 2.18
N PRO A 59 -10.91 1.57 2.18
CA PRO A 59 -11.81 0.73 2.96
C PRO A 59 -11.64 -0.73 2.54
N GLU A 60 -11.49 -1.62 3.53
CA GLU A 60 -11.51 -3.06 3.29
C GLU A 60 -12.92 -3.57 3.59
N PRO A 61 -13.61 -4.22 2.63
CA PRO A 61 -14.88 -4.86 2.91
C PRO A 61 -14.68 -5.98 3.95
N GLU A 62 -15.63 -6.11 4.88
CA GLU A 62 -15.63 -7.16 5.91
C GLU A 62 -15.85 -8.57 5.34
#